data_AF-A5IK99-F1
#
_entry.id   AF-A5IK99-F1
#
_cell.length_a   1.000
_cell.length_b   1.000
_cell.length_c   1.000
_cell.angle_alpha   90.00
_cell.angle_beta   90.00
_cell.angle_gamma   90.00
#
_symmetry.space_group_name_H-M   'P 1'
#
loop_
_entity.id
_entity.type
_entity.pdbx_description
1 polymer ?
#
loop_
_entity_poly.entity_id
_entity_poly.type
_entity_poly.pdbx_seq_one_letter_code
_entity_poly.pdbx_strand_id
1 'polypeptide(L)'
;MNEFERWRREFPEVSGAVVRMRNKAFSDGSIPAKYKVLAALAIAVVEKCKPCAQGYYQKAIEMGATKDEIKEILEVAVTMGACIAETWAREVWQYERSENDGGSCCEE
;
A
#
# COMPACT_ATOMS: atom_id res chain seq x y z
N MET A 1 21.41 -4.83 4.36
CA MET A 1 21.11 -3.79 3.36
C MET A 1 20.09 -4.36 2.40
N ASN A 2 18.89 -3.80 2.38
CA ASN A 2 17.83 -4.26 1.49
C ASN A 2 18.13 -3.85 0.03
N GLU A 3 17.48 -4.49 -0.93
CA GLU A 3 17.69 -4.23 -2.36
C GLU A 3 17.40 -2.76 -2.73
N PHE A 4 16.36 -2.18 -2.14
CA PHE A 4 15.99 -0.77 -2.33
C PHE A 4 17.04 0.23 -1.83
N GLU A 5 17.78 -0.08 -0.77
CA GLU A 5 18.89 0.73 -0.28
C GLU A 5 20.08 0.67 -1.23
N ARG A 6 20.36 -0.50 -1.80
CA ARG A 6 21.40 -0.64 -2.83
C ARG A 6 21.03 0.19 -4.06
N TRP A 7 19.82 0.05 -4.59
CA TRP A 7 19.32 0.83 -5.71
C TRP A 7 19.43 2.35 -5.50
N ARG A 8 19.06 2.81 -4.30
CA ARG A 8 19.15 4.24 -3.92
C ARG A 8 20.58 4.77 -3.88
N ARG A 9 21.57 3.91 -3.62
CA ARG A 9 22.99 4.28 -3.66
C ARG A 9 23.55 4.35 -5.08
N GLU A 10 23.10 3.48 -5.98
CA GLU A 10 23.50 3.51 -7.39
C GLU A 10 22.92 4.72 -8.12
N PHE A 11 21.67 5.11 -7.81
CA PHE A 11 20.98 6.24 -8.44
C PHE A 11 20.53 7.29 -7.41
N PRO A 12 21.46 8.00 -6.75
CA PRO A 12 21.15 8.85 -5.60
C PRO A 12 20.33 10.09 -5.96
N GLU A 13 20.60 10.74 -7.09
CA GLU A 13 19.89 11.95 -7.50
C GLU A 13 18.42 11.66 -7.84
N VAL A 14 18.19 10.68 -8.72
CA VAL A 14 16.85 10.29 -9.19
C VAL A 14 16.06 9.66 -8.05
N SER A 15 16.63 8.70 -7.33
CA SER A 15 15.92 8.05 -6.22
C SER A 15 15.66 9.02 -5.07
N GLY A 16 16.59 9.93 -4.79
CA GLY A 16 16.39 11.01 -3.84
C GLY A 16 15.25 11.94 -4.23
N ALA A 17 15.10 12.27 -5.52
CA ALA A 17 13.97 13.06 -6.01
C ALA A 17 12.63 12.35 -5.79
N VAL A 18 12.55 11.06 -6.10
CA VAL A 18 11.33 10.25 -5.85
C VAL A 18 10.97 10.21 -4.36
N VAL A 19 11.96 10.05 -3.47
CA VAL A 19 11.73 10.09 -2.02
C VAL A 19 11.18 11.46 -1.58
N ARG A 20 11.74 12.57 -2.09
CA ARG A 20 11.24 13.92 -1.78
C ARG A 20 9.81 14.13 -2.26
N MET A 21 9.48 13.69 -3.48
CA MET A 21 8.12 13.73 -4.00
C MET A 21 7.16 12.95 -3.11
N ARG A 22 7.52 11.72 -2.74
CA ARG A 22 6.72 10.86 -1.85
C ARG A 22 6.47 11.51 -0.50
N ASN A 23 7.52 12.02 0.13
CA ASN A 23 7.44 12.67 1.44
C ASN A 23 6.51 13.90 1.40
N LYS A 24 6.57 14.70 0.33
CA LYS A 24 5.70 15.86 0.18
C LYS A 24 4.26 15.48 -0.16
N ALA A 25 4.06 14.50 -1.05
CA ALA A 25 2.72 14.07 -1.45
C ALA A 25 1.94 13.49 -0.27
N PHE A 26 2.58 12.63 0.53
CA PHE A 26 1.97 11.94 1.66
C PHE A 26 2.16 12.66 3.01
N SER A 27 2.53 13.94 3.02
CA SER A 27 2.46 14.75 4.24
C SER A 27 1.03 15.23 4.50
N ASP A 28 0.71 15.58 5.75
CA ASP A 28 -0.55 16.23 6.08
C ASP A 28 -0.72 17.58 5.37
N GLY A 29 -1.99 17.96 5.19
CA GLY A 29 -2.44 19.20 4.58
C GLY A 29 -3.96 19.29 4.65
N SER A 30 -4.60 19.94 3.68
CA SER A 30 -6.07 20.00 3.61
C SER A 30 -6.73 18.61 3.51
N ILE A 31 -6.01 17.66 2.91
CA ILE A 31 -6.35 16.23 2.97
C ILE A 31 -5.38 15.60 3.97
N PRO A 32 -5.87 14.95 5.04
CA PRO A 32 -5.03 14.18 5.95
C PRO A 32 -4.23 13.11 5.21
N ALA A 33 -2.99 12.90 5.65
CA ALA A 33 -2.04 12.02 4.97
C ALA A 33 -2.56 10.58 4.78
N LYS A 34 -3.31 10.07 5.76
CA LYS A 34 -3.97 8.76 5.73
C LYS A 34 -4.79 8.56 4.45
N TYR A 35 -5.63 9.53 4.10
CA TYR A 35 -6.51 9.43 2.93
C TYR A 35 -5.73 9.51 1.61
N LYS A 36 -4.59 10.19 1.59
CA LYS A 36 -3.72 10.21 0.41
C LYS A 36 -3.03 8.86 0.19
N VAL A 37 -2.64 8.19 1.27
CA VAL A 37 -2.06 6.83 1.19
C VAL A 37 -3.12 5.81 0.79
N LEU A 38 -4.35 5.92 1.31
CA LEU A 38 -5.47 5.10 0.85
C LEU A 38 -5.76 5.30 -0.65
N ALA A 39 -5.73 6.54 -1.14
CA ALA A 39 -5.85 6.80 -2.59
C ALA A 39 -4.70 6.14 -3.39
N ALA A 40 -3.46 6.19 -2.87
CA ALA A 40 -2.32 5.52 -3.50
C ALA A 40 -2.45 4.00 -3.49
N LEU A 41 -3.06 3.41 -2.47
CA LEU A 41 -3.39 1.98 -2.43
C LEU A 41 -4.35 1.61 -3.56
N ALA A 42 -5.44 2.35 -3.75
CA ALA A 42 -6.38 2.10 -4.85
C ALA A 42 -5.69 2.18 -6.22
N ILE A 43 -4.85 3.21 -6.44
CA ILE A 43 -4.08 3.35 -7.68
C ILE A 43 -3.14 2.15 -7.86
N ALA A 44 -2.42 1.74 -6.82
CA ALA A 44 -1.49 0.61 -6.90
C ALA A 44 -2.18 -0.73 -7.25
N VAL A 45 -3.41 -0.94 -6.77
CA VAL A 45 -4.25 -2.09 -7.13
C VAL A 45 -4.65 -2.04 -8.60
N VAL A 46 -5.11 -0.89 -9.08
CA VAL A 46 -5.52 -0.70 -10.49
C VAL A 46 -4.33 -0.83 -11.44
N GLU A 47 -3.16 -0.32 -11.05
CA GLU A 47 -1.89 -0.43 -11.77
C GLU A 47 -1.22 -1.81 -11.64
N LYS A 48 -1.82 -2.74 -10.87
CA LYS A 48 -1.39 -4.14 -10.79
C LYS A 48 0.03 -4.28 -10.21
N CYS A 49 0.45 -3.32 -9.39
CA CYS A 49 1.78 -3.33 -8.77
C CYS A 49 1.71 -4.00 -7.39
N LYS A 50 1.96 -5.32 -7.32
CA LYS A 50 1.97 -6.08 -6.06
C LYS A 50 2.80 -5.43 -4.93
N PRO A 51 4.09 -5.12 -5.11
CA PRO A 51 4.89 -4.54 -4.02
C PRO A 51 4.42 -3.13 -3.64
N CYS A 52 3.88 -2.35 -4.59
CA CYS A 52 3.31 -1.05 -4.29
C CYS A 52 2.04 -1.18 -3.45
N ALA A 53 1.14 -2.09 -3.83
CA ALA A 53 -0.13 -2.27 -3.15
C ALA A 53 0.07 -2.80 -1.73
N GLN A 54 0.97 -3.78 -1.54
CA GLN A 54 1.38 -4.24 -0.20
C GLN A 54 2.02 -3.13 0.63
N GLY A 55 2.93 -2.35 0.03
CA GLY A 55 3.59 -1.24 0.72
C GLY A 55 2.62 -0.14 1.14
N TYR A 56 1.65 0.23 0.31
CA TYR A 56 0.65 1.24 0.65
C TYR A 56 -0.43 0.71 1.60
N TYR A 57 -0.76 -0.58 1.54
CA TYR A 57 -1.60 -1.22 2.54
C TYR A 57 -0.96 -1.08 3.94
N GLN A 58 0.30 -1.50 4.08
CA GLN A 58 1.02 -1.41 5.35
C GLN A 58 1.15 0.05 5.82
N LYS A 59 1.46 0.96 4.89
CA LYS A 59 1.55 2.39 5.19
C LYS A 59 0.22 2.96 5.67
N ALA A 60 -0.91 2.53 5.11
CA ALA A 60 -2.23 2.98 5.54
C ALA A 60 -2.50 2.54 6.98
N ILE A 61 -2.19 1.28 7.33
CA ILE A 61 -2.31 0.75 8.70
C ILE A 61 -1.42 1.53 9.67
N GLU A 62 -0.16 1.79 9.31
CA GLU A 62 0.76 2.62 10.12
C GLU A 62 0.22 4.04 10.37
N MET A 63 -0.61 4.56 9.46
CA MET A 63 -1.26 5.87 9.56
C MET A 63 -2.64 5.81 10.25
N GLY A 64 -2.99 4.66 10.84
CA GLY A 64 -4.23 4.47 11.59
C GLY A 64 -5.46 4.29 10.71
N ALA A 65 -5.30 3.84 9.45
CA ALA A 65 -6.44 3.40 8.65
C ALA A 65 -7.05 2.15 9.25
N THR A 66 -8.38 2.12 9.34
CA THR A 66 -9.10 0.93 9.78
C THR A 66 -9.20 -0.07 8.63
N LYS A 67 -9.47 -1.34 8.96
CA LYS A 67 -9.73 -2.38 7.95
C LYS A 67 -10.96 -2.04 7.10
N ASP A 68 -11.97 -1.41 7.71
CA ASP A 68 -13.17 -0.95 7.01
C ASP A 68 -12.85 0.16 6.00
N GLU A 69 -12.03 1.14 6.38
CA GLU A 69 -11.57 2.18 5.45
C GLU A 69 -10.79 1.60 4.27
N ILE A 70 -9.95 0.58 4.51
CA ILE A 70 -9.23 -0.10 3.43
C ILE A 70 -10.20 -0.88 2.54
N LYS A 71 -11.17 -1.57 3.12
CA LYS A 71 -12.19 -2.30 2.36
C LYS A 71 -12.98 -1.37 1.43
N GLU A 72 -13.46 -0.23 1.93
CA GLU A 72 -14.16 0.76 1.11
C GLU A 72 -13.29 1.27 -0.06
N ILE A 73 -11.99 1.46 0.19
CA ILE A 73 -11.04 1.89 -0.84
C ILE A 73 -10.77 0.80 -1.87
N LEU A 74 -10.74 -0.47 -1.46
CA LEU A 74 -10.64 -1.59 -2.39
C LEU A 74 -11.94 -1.74 -3.22
N GLU A 75 -13.12 -1.50 -2.64
CA GLU A 75 -14.38 -1.47 -3.39
C GLU A 75 -14.36 -0.39 -4.49
N VAL A 76 -13.80 0.79 -4.20
CA VAL A 76 -13.56 1.83 -5.22
C VAL A 76 -12.60 1.32 -6.30
N ALA A 77 -11.48 0.70 -5.93
CA ALA A 77 -10.51 0.17 -6.90
C ALA A 77 -11.12 -0.92 -7.80
N VAL A 78 -11.89 -1.84 -7.22
CA VAL A 78 -12.62 -2.89 -7.95
C VAL A 78 -13.66 -2.29 -8.90
N THR A 79 -14.40 -1.27 -8.46
CA THR A 79 -15.38 -0.59 -9.31
C THR A 79 -14.71 0.07 -10.52
N MET A 80 -13.54 0.68 -10.32
CA MET A 80 -12.80 1.39 -11.38
C MET A 80 -12.05 0.45 -12.33
N GLY A 81 -11.52 -0.68 -11.84
CA GLY A 81 -10.70 -1.61 -12.63
C GLY A 81 -11.36 -2.96 -12.96
N ALA A 82 -12.63 -3.15 -12.58
CA ALA A 82 -13.43 -4.35 -12.78
C ALA A 82 -12.68 -5.64 -12.35
N CYS A 83 -12.82 -6.74 -13.10
CA CYS A 83 -12.28 -8.06 -12.77
C CYS A 83 -10.77 -8.07 -12.52
N ILE A 84 -10.02 -7.18 -13.18
CA ILE A 84 -8.57 -7.13 -12.99
C ILE A 84 -8.25 -6.56 -11.62
N ALA A 85 -8.86 -5.42 -11.26
CA ALA A 85 -8.69 -4.85 -9.93
C ALA A 85 -9.24 -5.77 -8.84
N GLU A 86 -10.31 -6.53 -9.08
CA GLU A 86 -10.81 -7.55 -8.15
C GLU A 86 -9.75 -8.60 -7.81
N THR A 87 -9.02 -9.09 -8.82
CA THR A 87 -7.94 -10.07 -8.61
C THR A 87 -6.82 -9.50 -7.73
N TRP A 88 -6.42 -8.26 -8.00
CA TRP A 88 -5.34 -7.60 -7.23
C TRP A 88 -5.79 -7.14 -5.84
N ALA A 89 -7.04 -6.70 -5.69
CA ALA A 89 -7.62 -6.39 -4.38
C ALA A 89 -7.67 -7.64 -3.50
N ARG A 90 -8.06 -8.79 -4.07
CA ARG A 90 -8.04 -10.08 -3.36
C ARG A 90 -6.64 -10.46 -2.90
N GLU A 91 -5.64 -10.31 -3.77
CA GLU A 91 -4.24 -10.61 -3.45
C GLU A 91 -3.73 -9.76 -2.26
N VAL A 92 -4.03 -8.45 -2.28
CA VAL A 92 -3.66 -7.53 -1.19
C VAL A 92 -4.40 -7.88 0.11
N TRP A 93 -5.68 -8.24 0.02
CA TRP A 93 -6.46 -8.65 1.19
C TRP A 93 -5.97 -9.97 1.80
N GLN A 94 -5.48 -10.90 0.97
CA GLN A 94 -4.89 -12.15 1.45
C GLN A 94 -3.54 -11.93 2.14
N TYR A 95 -2.74 -10.97 1.68
CA TYR A 95 -1.48 -10.61 2.33
C TYR A 95 -1.67 -10.28 3.81
N GLU A 96 -2.72 -9.51 4.16
CA GLU A 96 -3.07 -9.23 5.55
C GLU A 96 -3.29 -10.51 6.38
N ARG A 97 -4.02 -11.48 5.82
CA ARG A 97 -4.31 -12.73 6.54
C ARG A 97 -3.04 -13.55 6.74
N SER A 98 -2.12 -13.53 5.78
CA SER A 98 -0.84 -14.25 5.91
C SER A 98 0.09 -13.67 6.97
N GLU A 99 0.05 -12.37 7.25
CA GLU A 99 0.79 -11.79 8.39
C GLU A 99 0.08 -12.06 9.73
N ASN A 100 -1.25 -12.16 9.76
CA ASN A 100 -2.02 -12.48 10.97
C ASN A 100 -2.04 -13.98 11.33
N ASP A 101 -1.77 -14.89 10.38
CA ASP A 101 -1.63 -16.33 10.65
C ASP A 101 -0.26 -16.72 11.25
N GLY A 102 0.62 -15.75 11.49
CA GLY A 102 1.86 -15.93 12.26
C GLY A 102 1.68 -16.13 13.77
N GLY A 103 0.44 -16.29 14.24
CA GLY A 103 0.11 -16.39 15.66
C GLY A 103 -1.08 -17.31 15.92
N SER A 104 -0.94 -18.61 15.66
CA SER A 104 -1.69 -19.68 16.33
C SER A 104 -1.16 -21.04 15.85
N CYS A 105 0.05 -21.40 16.29
CA CYS A 105 0.56 -22.77 16.11
C CYS A 105 0.44 -23.60 17.40
N CYS A 106 -0.21 -23.07 18.44
CA CYS A 106 -0.46 -23.73 19.72
C CYS A 106 -1.81 -23.29 20.30
N GLU A 107 -2.91 -23.65 19.65
CA GLU A 107 -4.19 -23.84 20.34
C GLU A 107 -4.72 -25.22 19.92
N GLU A 108 -4.87 -26.07 20.94
CA GLU A 108 -5.20 -27.51 21.01
C GLU A 108 -4.06 -28.52 20.82
#